data_AF-A0A9C7RJ06-F1
#
_entry.id   AF-A0A9C7RJ06-F1
#
_cell.length_a   1.000
_cell.length_b   1.000
_cell.length_c   1.000
_cell.angle_alpha   90.00
_cell.angle_beta   90.00
_cell.angle_gamma   90.00
#
_symmetry.space_group_name_H-M   'P 1'
#
loop_
_entity.id
_entity.type
_entity.pdbx_description
1 polymer ?
#
loop_
_entity_poly.entity_id
_entity_poly.type
_entity_poly.pdbx_seq_one_letter_code
_entity_poly.pdbx_strand_id
1 'polypeptide(L)'
;MMEEYSPTPDIISFSSHNKIEILSPKEIKTLKKGTYQLLAEVGVYYPSEKALKIFADHGADVNWDSSIVRIPPELVDKALATA
;
A
#
# COMPACT_ATOMS: atom_id res chain seq x y z
N MET A 1 11.05 52.57 -26.78
CA MET A 1 11.79 51.99 -25.65
C MET A 1 11.12 50.67 -25.34
N MET A 2 11.81 49.56 -25.60
CA MET A 2 11.26 48.21 -25.46
C MET A 2 11.50 47.78 -24.00
N GLU A 3 10.44 47.43 -23.28
CA GLU A 3 10.50 47.08 -21.86
C GLU A 3 11.27 45.76 -21.68
N GLU A 4 12.43 45.81 -21.03
CA GLU A 4 13.18 44.62 -20.60
C GLU A 4 12.46 43.98 -19.40
N TYR A 5 11.59 43.00 -19.66
CA TYR A 5 11.09 42.15 -18.59
C TYR A 5 11.97 40.91 -18.42
N SER A 6 12.38 40.68 -17.18
CA SER A 6 13.06 39.46 -16.76
C SER A 6 12.04 38.31 -16.69
N PRO A 7 12.28 37.17 -17.37
CA PRO A 7 11.38 36.02 -17.28
C PRO A 7 11.37 35.48 -15.86
N THR A 8 10.19 35.07 -15.38
CA THR A 8 10.08 34.41 -14.07
C THR A 8 10.74 33.03 -14.18
N PRO A 9 11.72 32.71 -13.30
CA PRO A 9 12.39 31.41 -13.35
C PRO A 9 11.44 30.28 -12.98
N ASP A 10 11.77 29.09 -13.46
CA ASP A 10 11.00 27.87 -13.19
C ASP A 10 10.96 27.55 -11.69
N ILE A 11 9.82 27.06 -11.21
CA ILE A 11 9.67 26.56 -9.85
C ILE A 11 10.34 25.19 -9.75
N ILE A 12 11.49 25.15 -9.08
CA ILE A 12 12.20 23.91 -8.75
C ILE A 12 11.82 23.45 -7.34
N SER A 13 11.55 22.14 -7.18
CA SER A 13 11.31 21.56 -5.88
C SER A 13 12.63 21.37 -5.12
N PHE A 14 12.68 21.82 -3.86
CA PHE A 14 13.78 21.51 -2.96
C PHE A 14 13.64 20.09 -2.44
N SER A 15 14.41 19.18 -3.01
CA SER A 15 14.51 17.81 -2.50
C SER A 15 15.42 17.80 -1.28
N SER A 16 14.88 17.50 -0.10
CA SER A 16 15.70 17.23 1.08
C SER A 16 16.40 15.89 0.89
N HIS A 17 17.73 15.87 1.02
CA HIS A 17 18.53 14.65 1.00
C HIS A 17 18.39 13.84 2.30
N ASN A 18 17.75 14.41 3.33
CA ASN A 18 17.59 13.77 4.63
C ASN A 18 16.35 12.86 4.64
N LYS A 19 16.58 11.55 4.62
CA LYS A 19 15.58 10.57 5.04
C LYS A 19 15.53 10.54 6.56
N ILE A 20 14.42 10.96 7.13
CA ILE A 20 14.19 10.84 8.57
C ILE A 20 13.59 9.46 8.84
N GLU A 21 14.35 8.60 9.52
CA GLU A 21 13.87 7.32 10.01
C GLU A 21 13.10 7.53 11.32
N ILE A 22 11.79 7.71 11.21
CA ILE A 22 10.90 7.91 12.37
C ILE A 22 10.73 6.60 13.15
N LEU A 23 10.74 5.46 12.46
CA LEU A 23 10.58 4.14 13.05
C LEU A 23 11.86 3.34 12.89
N SER A 24 12.28 2.68 13.96
CA SER A 24 13.38 1.72 13.92
C SER A 24 13.01 0.49 13.06
N PRO A 25 14.01 -0.25 12.56
CA PRO A 25 13.77 -1.51 11.84
C PRO A 25 12.92 -2.51 12.62
N LYS A 26 13.05 -2.53 13.96
CA LYS A 26 12.26 -3.40 14.84
C LYS A 26 10.79 -2.98 14.90
N GLU A 27 10.52 -1.68 14.98
CA GLU A 27 9.15 -1.14 14.97
C GLU A 27 8.48 -1.40 13.62
N ILE A 28 9.19 -1.21 12.51
CA ILE A 28 8.70 -1.55 11.17
C ILE A 28 8.36 -3.03 11.07
N LYS A 29 9.23 -3.92 11.58
CA LYS A 29 8.96 -5.37 11.59
C LYS A 29 7.74 -5.73 12.45
N THR A 30 7.56 -5.03 13.57
CA THR A 30 6.42 -5.22 14.47
C THR A 30 5.12 -4.80 13.76
N LEU A 31 5.12 -3.65 13.11
CA LEU A 31 3.98 -3.14 12.33
C LEU A 31 3.64 -4.11 11.19
N LYS A 32 4.64 -4.55 10.41
CA LYS A 32 4.45 -5.54 9.33
C LYS A 32 3.80 -6.82 9.85
N LYS A 33 4.29 -7.37 10.97
CA LYS A 33 3.71 -8.56 11.60
C LYS A 33 2.26 -8.34 12.03
N GLY A 34 1.95 -7.20 12.65
CA GLY A 34 0.59 -6.85 13.07
C GLY A 34 -0.36 -6.74 11.88
N THR A 35 0.06 -6.08 10.79
CA THR A 35 -0.71 -5.98 9.56
C THR A 35 -0.96 -7.36 8.94
N TYR A 36 0.04 -8.24 8.92
CA TYR A 36 -0.10 -9.61 8.43
C TYR A 36 -1.11 -10.42 9.22
N GLN A 37 -1.07 -10.30 10.55
CA GLN A 37 -2.05 -10.94 11.40
C GLN A 37 -3.47 -10.41 11.14
N LEU A 38 -3.63 -9.08 11.02
CA LEU A 38 -4.93 -8.47 10.73
C LEU A 38 -5.51 -8.97 9.41
N LEU A 39 -4.71 -8.98 8.34
CA LEU A 39 -5.15 -9.44 7.02
C LEU A 39 -5.49 -10.93 6.99
N ALA A 40 -4.76 -11.77 7.73
CA ALA A 40 -4.98 -13.21 7.75
C ALA A 40 -6.14 -13.65 8.66
N GLU A 41 -6.28 -13.03 9.84
CA GLU A 41 -7.25 -13.48 10.86
C GLU A 41 -8.57 -12.72 10.79
N VAL A 42 -8.52 -11.40 10.54
CA VAL A 42 -9.71 -10.54 10.47
C VAL A 42 -10.16 -10.40 9.02
N GLY A 43 -9.23 -10.13 8.11
CA GLY A 43 -9.53 -9.88 6.70
C GLY A 43 -10.10 -8.48 6.45
N VAL A 44 -10.56 -8.24 5.22
CA VAL A 44 -11.09 -6.97 4.76
C VAL A 44 -12.43 -7.21 4.05
N TYR A 45 -13.41 -6.34 4.33
CA TYR A 45 -14.71 -6.39 3.67
C TYR A 45 -14.62 -5.81 2.24
N TYR A 46 -15.10 -6.58 1.26
CA TYR A 46 -15.17 -6.18 -0.14
C TYR A 46 -16.59 -6.32 -0.68
N PRO A 47 -17.34 -5.22 -0.90
CA PRO A 47 -18.74 -5.29 -1.37
C PRO A 47 -18.89 -5.75 -2.82
N SER A 48 -17.79 -5.93 -3.56
CA SER A 48 -17.82 -6.27 -4.98
C SER A 48 -17.59 -7.77 -5.20
N GLU A 49 -18.58 -8.46 -5.75
CA GLU A 49 -18.44 -9.88 -6.15
C GLU A 49 -17.28 -10.11 -7.11
N LYS A 50 -17.01 -9.15 -8.02
CA LYS A 50 -15.86 -9.22 -8.92
C LYS A 50 -14.54 -9.23 -8.13
N ALA A 51 -14.42 -8.39 -7.10
CA ALA A 51 -13.23 -8.37 -6.25
C ALA A 51 -13.08 -9.67 -5.46
N LEU A 52 -14.17 -10.16 -4.86
CA LEU A 52 -14.19 -11.44 -4.14
C LEU A 52 -13.70 -12.59 -5.03
N LYS A 53 -14.18 -12.64 -6.28
CA LYS A 53 -13.75 -13.65 -7.26
C LYS A 53 -12.26 -13.56 -7.58
N ILE A 54 -11.75 -12.35 -7.83
CA ILE A 54 -10.31 -12.15 -8.08
C ILE A 54 -9.50 -12.67 -6.88
N PHE A 55 -9.88 -12.32 -5.66
CA PHE A 55 -9.17 -12.79 -4.47
C PHE A 55 -9.21 -14.31 -4.31
N ALA A 56 -10.37 -14.94 -4.52
CA ALA A 56 -10.50 -16.40 -4.48
C ALA A 56 -9.64 -17.09 -5.55
N ASP A 57 -9.67 -16.58 -6.79
CA ASP A 57 -8.88 -17.09 -7.92
C ASP A 57 -7.36 -17.00 -7.66
N HIS A 58 -6.94 -16.05 -6.81
CA HIS A 58 -5.55 -15.84 -6.43
C HIS A 58 -5.16 -16.45 -5.07
N GLY A 59 -6.04 -17.26 -4.46
CA GLY A 59 -5.73 -18.07 -3.27
C GLY A 59 -5.96 -17.39 -1.92
N ALA A 60 -6.72 -16.29 -1.89
CA ALA A 60 -7.21 -15.75 -0.62
C ALA A 60 -8.38 -16.58 -0.07
N ASP A 61 -8.57 -16.56 1.24
CA ASP A 61 -9.73 -17.17 1.89
C ASP A 61 -10.91 -16.19 1.86
N VAL A 62 -11.96 -16.53 1.12
CA VAL A 62 -13.10 -15.65 0.86
C VAL A 62 -14.35 -16.20 1.53
N ASN A 63 -14.87 -15.45 2.49
CA ASN A 63 -16.20 -15.65 3.01
C ASN A 63 -17.21 -14.89 2.12
N TRP A 64 -17.97 -15.64 1.33
CA TRP A 64 -18.95 -15.11 0.38
C TRP A 64 -20.23 -14.60 1.05
N ASP A 65 -20.63 -15.16 2.19
CA ASP A 65 -21.81 -14.72 2.93
C ASP A 65 -21.60 -13.34 3.58
N SER A 66 -20.40 -13.11 4.15
CA SER A 66 -20.04 -11.85 4.80
C SER A 66 -19.25 -10.89 3.89
N SER A 67 -18.88 -11.32 2.69
CA SER A 67 -17.99 -10.61 1.77
C SER A 67 -16.67 -10.16 2.40
N ILE A 68 -16.08 -11.02 3.25
CA ILE A 68 -14.79 -10.77 3.91
C ILE A 68 -13.72 -11.62 3.23
N VAL A 69 -12.61 -10.98 2.87
CA VAL A 69 -11.43 -11.64 2.30
C VAL A 69 -10.31 -11.65 3.33
N ARG A 70 -9.83 -12.84 3.69
CA ARG A 70 -8.62 -13.05 4.48
C ARG A 70 -7.45 -13.33 3.55
N ILE A 71 -6.40 -12.54 3.71
CA ILE A 71 -5.24 -12.54 2.81
C ILE A 71 -4.04 -13.03 3.61
N PRO A 72 -3.52 -14.23 3.31
CA PRO A 72 -2.42 -14.78 4.08
C PRO A 72 -1.09 -14.08 3.72
N PRO A 73 -0.11 -14.03 4.64
CA PRO A 73 1.13 -13.26 4.48
C PRO A 73 1.89 -13.55 3.19
N GLU A 74 1.97 -14.82 2.79
CA GLU A 74 2.64 -15.25 1.57
C GLU A 74 1.99 -14.70 0.30
N LEU A 75 0.67 -14.52 0.29
CA LEU A 75 -0.04 -13.91 -0.83
C LEU A 75 0.24 -12.41 -0.90
N VAL A 76 0.34 -11.74 0.25
CA VAL A 76 0.75 -10.34 0.34
C VAL A 76 2.18 -10.15 -0.18
N ASP A 77 3.14 -10.94 0.33
CA ASP A 77 4.54 -10.86 -0.09
C ASP A 77 4.67 -11.17 -1.60
N LYS A 78 3.94 -12.16 -2.11
CA LYS A 78 3.92 -12.50 -3.55
C LYS A 78 3.38 -11.36 -4.41
N ALA A 79 2.28 -10.72 -4.00
CA ALA A 79 1.68 -9.63 -4.75
C ALA A 79 2.59 -8.38 -4.77
N LEU A 80 3.22 -8.06 -3.64
CA LEU A 80 4.14 -6.92 -3.54
C LEU A 80 5.44 -7.13 -4.32
N ALA A 81 5.91 -8.36 -4.47
CA ALA A 81 7.12 -8.67 -5.24
C ALA A 81 6.98 -8.37 -6.75
N THR A 82 5.75 -8.21 -7.24
CA THR A 82 5.43 -7.94 -8.65
C THR A 82 4.83 -6.55 -8.90
N ALA A 83 4.84 -5.67 -7.89
CA ALA A 83 4.26 -4.33 -7.94
C ALA A 83 5.14 -3.31 -8.66
#